data_AF-A0A366JK40-F1
#
_entry.id   AF-A0A366JK40-F1
#
_cell.length_a   1.000
_cell.length_b   1.000
_cell.length_c   1.000
_cell.angle_alpha   90.00
_cell.angle_beta   90.00
_cell.angle_gamma   90.00
#
_symmetry.space_group_name_H-M   'P 1'
#
loop_
_entity.id
_entity.type
_entity.pdbx_description
1 polymer ?
#
loop_
_entity_poly.entity_id
_entity_poly.type
_entity_poly.pdbx_seq_one_letter_code
_entity_poly.pdbx_strand_id
1 'polypeptide(L)' 'MMGLGMMLSMLFWIIVIGFAIYGFIMLIAKPFENRNNKPESLLKERFARGEISEDEYKEKRRVLRE' A
#
# COMPACT_ATOMS: atom_id res chain seq x y z
N MET A 1 -3.04 20.64 44.08
CA MET A 1 -3.97 20.31 42.97
C MET A 1 -3.22 20.34 41.64
N MET A 2 -2.46 19.28 41.32
CA MET A 2 -1.68 19.17 40.08
C MET A 2 -1.79 17.74 39.53
N GLY A 3 -3.01 17.24 39.34
CA GLY A 3 -3.24 15.86 38.89
C GLY A 3 -3.99 15.79 37.56
N LEU A 4 -5.10 16.52 37.44
CA LEU A 4 -6.00 16.40 36.30
C LEU A 4 -5.47 17.05 35.01
N GLY A 5 -4.89 18.25 35.10
CA GLY A 5 -4.36 18.94 33.91
C GLY A 5 -3.20 18.18 33.24
N MET A 6 -2.30 17.61 34.06
CA MET A 6 -1.16 16.85 33.56
C MET A 6 -1.61 15.51 32.96
N MET A 7 -2.59 14.83 33.57
CA MET A 7 -3.16 13.58 33.08
C MET A 7 -3.91 13.76 31.74
N LEU A 8 -4.71 14.83 31.60
CA LEU A 8 -5.38 15.14 30.34
C LEU A 8 -4.40 15.48 29.22
N SER A 9 -3.33 16.22 29.53
CA SER A 9 -2.29 16.53 28.54
C SER A 9 -1.58 15.27 28.04
N MET A 10 -1.30 14.32 28.94
CA MET A 10 -0.68 13.04 28.58
C MET A 10 -1.59 12.18 27.70
N LEU A 11 -2.88 12.11 28.03
CA LEU A 11 -3.88 11.39 27.22
C LEU A 11 -4.01 11.99 25.82
N PHE A 12 -4.01 13.32 25.72
CA PHE A 12 -4.05 14.02 24.44
C PHE A 12 -2.86 13.64 23.55
N TRP A 13 -1.64 13.63 24.10
CA TRP A 13 -0.45 13.23 23.35
C TRP A 13 -0.47 11.75 22.91
N ILE A 14 -0.96 10.85 23.75
CA ILE A 14 -1.12 9.43 23.40
C ILE A 14 -2.07 9.27 22.20
N ILE A 15 -3.19 9.99 22.22
CA ILE A 15 -4.17 9.97 21.11
C ILE A 15 -3.55 10.54 19.83
N VAL A 16 -2.88 11.70 19.92
CA VAL A 16 -2.23 12.35 18.77
C VAL A 16 -1.17 11.44 18.14
N ILE A 17 -0.32 10.83 18.96
CA ILE A 17 0.72 9.89 18.48
C ILE A 17 0.08 8.63 17.88
N GLY A 18 -0.97 8.10 18.51
CA GLY A 18 -1.72 6.95 17.98
C GLY A 18 -2.32 7.22 16.60
N PHE A 19 -2.95 8.38 16.42
CA PHE A 19 -3.50 8.80 15.12
C PHE A 19 -2.40 9.05 14.08
N ALA A 20 -1.27 9.64 14.47
CA ALA A 20 -0.14 9.84 13.58
C ALA A 20 0.40 8.48 13.08
N ILE A 21 0.62 7.52 13.97
CA ILE A 21 1.08 6.17 13.62
C ILE A 21 0.05 5.47 12.73
N TYR A 22 -1.23 5.53 13.08
CA TYR A 22 -2.30 4.93 12.27
C TYR A 22 -2.35 5.53 10.86
N GLY A 23 -2.26 6.86 10.74
CA GLY A 23 -2.21 7.55 9.45
C GLY A 23 -0.97 7.17 8.64
N PHE A 24 0.20 7.08 9.27
CA PHE A 24 1.43 6.62 8.63
C PHE A 24 1.33 5.17 8.14
N ILE A 25 0.78 4.27 8.96
CA ILE A 25 0.54 2.88 8.57
C ILE A 25 -0.42 2.83 7.39
N MET A 26 -1.51 3.60 7.40
CA MET A 26 -2.47 3.63 6.29
C MET A 26 -1.85 4.17 5.00
N LEU A 27 -0.99 5.20 5.08
CA LEU A 27 -0.29 5.76 3.92
C LEU A 27 0.77 4.81 3.36
N ILE A 28 1.53 4.13 4.24
CA ILE A 28 2.59 3.18 3.85
C ILE A 28 2.04 1.79 3.48
N ALA A 29 0.87 1.40 3.99
CA ALA A 29 0.20 0.15 3.64
C ALA A 29 -0.56 0.25 2.30
N LYS A 30 -0.94 1.47 1.87
CA LYS A 30 -1.66 1.70 0.61
C LYS A 30 -0.94 1.28 -0.70
N PRO A 31 0.40 1.17 -0.81
CA PRO A 31 1.04 0.60 -1.99
C PRO A 31 1.09 -0.93 -1.98
N PHE A 32 0.78 -1.60 -0.85
CA PHE A 32 0.96 -3.04 -0.72
C PHE A 32 -0.27 -3.89 -1.06
N GLU A 33 -1.40 -3.27 -1.38
CA GLU A 33 -2.60 -3.98 -1.84
C GLU A 33 -2.47 -4.50 -3.29
N ASN A 34 -1.39 -4.14 -4.00
CA ASN A 34 -1.12 -4.63 -5.36
C ASN A 34 -0.41 -5.98 -5.41
N ARG A 35 -0.29 -6.73 -4.30
CA ARG A 35 0.34 -8.06 -4.31
C ARG A 35 -0.44 -9.12 -5.09
N ASN A 36 -1.74 -8.92 -5.33
CA ASN A 36 -2.52 -9.76 -6.25
C ASN A 36 -2.23 -9.47 -7.73
N ASN A 37 -1.66 -8.31 -8.06
CA ASN A 37 -1.30 -7.92 -9.44
C ASN A 37 0.17 -8.22 -9.79
N LYS A 38 0.89 -9.01 -8.99
CA LYS A 38 2.29 -9.40 -9.28
C LYS A 38 2.48 -10.00 -10.69
N PRO A 39 1.61 -10.88 -11.20
CA PRO A 39 1.78 -11.44 -12.54
C PRO A 39 1.49 -10.41 -13.65
N GLU A 40 0.42 -9.62 -13.51
CA GLU A 40 0.04 -8.63 -14.53
C GLU A 40 1.02 -7.44 -14.56
N SER A 41 1.54 -7.01 -13.40
CA SER A 41 2.58 -5.97 -13.32
C SER A 41 3.90 -6.43 -13.92
N LEU A 42 4.32 -7.68 -13.68
CA LEU A 42 5.51 -8.25 -14.29
C LEU A 42 5.38 -8.35 -15.81
N LEU A 43 4.21 -8.77 -16.33
CA LEU A 43 3.96 -8.79 -17.77
C LEU A 43 4.01 -7.39 -18.40
N LYS A 44 3.38 -6.39 -17.74
CA LYS A 44 3.43 -5.00 -18.21
C LYS A 44 4.86 -4.46 -18.24
N GLU A 45 5.65 -4.78 -17.23
CA GLU A 45 7.05 -4.37 -17.17
C GLU A 45 7.88 -4.98 -18.30
N ARG A 46 7.73 -6.28 -18.57
CA ARG A 46 8.43 -6.96 -19.68
C ARG A 46 8.00 -6.44 -21.05
N PHE A 47 6.71 -6.13 -21.23
CA PHE A 47 6.21 -5.51 -22.46
C PHE A 47 6.79 -4.11 -22.65
N ALA A 48 6.84 -3.28 -21.58
CA ALA A 48 7.43 -1.94 -21.64
C ALA A 48 8.94 -1.97 -21.94
N ARG A 49 9.64 -3.03 -21.52
CA ARG A 49 11.05 -3.28 -21.85
C ARG A 49 11.25 -3.85 -23.27
N GLY A 50 10.19 -4.22 -23.96
CA GLY A 50 10.26 -4.88 -25.27
C GLY A 50 10.75 -6.32 -25.23
N GLU A 51 10.77 -6.96 -24.05
CA GLU A 51 11.18 -8.37 -23.89
C GLU A 51 10.13 -9.36 -24.39
N ILE A 52 8.88 -8.90 -24.55
CA ILE A 52 7.76 -9.69 -25.08
C ILE A 52 7.01 -8.89 -26.14
N SER A 53 6.47 -9.60 -27.12
CA SER A 53 5.63 -9.01 -28.18
C SER A 53 4.21 -8.67 -27.68
N GLU A 54 3.48 -7.86 -28.44
CA GLU A 54 2.09 -7.50 -28.12
C GLU A 54 1.17 -8.74 -28.06
N ASP A 55 1.40 -9.71 -28.95
CA ASP A 55 0.61 -10.94 -29.00
C ASP A 55 0.83 -11.81 -27.76
N GLU A 56 2.09 -12.00 -27.35
CA GLU A 56 2.42 -12.71 -26.11
C GLU A 56 1.87 -12.00 -24.86
N TYR A 57 1.87 -10.67 -24.85
CA TYR A 57 1.27 -9.89 -23.76
C TYR A 57 -0.24 -10.15 -23.67
N LYS A 58 -0.95 -10.13 -24.81
CA LYS A 58 -2.41 -10.37 -24.87
C LYS A 58 -2.77 -11.78 -24.42
N GLU A 59 -2.02 -12.80 -24.87
CA GLU A 59 -2.24 -14.20 -24.51
C GLU A 59 -2.04 -14.42 -23.01
N LYS A 60 -0.89 -14.01 -22.46
CA LYS A 60 -0.58 -14.20 -21.03
C LYS A 60 -1.52 -13.39 -20.12
N ARG A 61 -1.97 -12.21 -20.56
CA ARG A 61 -2.96 -11.40 -19.83
C ARG A 61 -4.35 -12.05 -19.84
N ARG A 62 -4.73 -12.77 -20.91
CA ARG A 62 -5.99 -13.54 -20.95
C ARG A 62 -5.93 -14.71 -19.96
N VAL A 63 -4.84 -15.48 -19.96
CA VAL A 63 -4.62 -16.61 -19.06
C VAL A 63 -4.66 -16.20 -17.58
N LEU A 64 -4.16 -15.01 -17.24
CA LEU A 64 -4.19 -14.50 -15.86
C LEU A 64 -5.55 -13.94 -15.40
N ARG A 65 -6.52 -13.79 -16.32
CA ARG A 65 -7.88 -13.30 -16.03
C ARG A 65 -8.94 -14.40 -16.04
N GLU A 66 -8.60 -15.60 -16.51
CA GLU A 66 -9.39 -16.83 -16.33
C GLU A 66 -9.08 -17.49 -14.98
#